data_AF-A0A645EZU2-F1
#
_entry.id   AF-A0A645EZU2-F1
#
_cell.length_a   1.000
_cell.length_b   1.000
_cell.length_c   1.000
_cell.angle_alpha   90.00
_cell.angle_beta   90.00
_cell.angle_gamma   90.00
#
_symmetry.space_group_name_H-M   'P 1'
#
loop_
_entity.id
_entity.type
_entity.pdbx_description
1 polymer ?
#
loop_
_entity_poly.entity_id
_entity_poly.type
_entity_poly.pdbx_seq_one_letter_code
_entity_poly.pdbx_strand_id
1 'polypeptide(L)'
;MKHITIEELSVMRNTEGLIIQGCGGDLNDWVEGINQLLTCEGIFKNNDIFKEVLVFEYSGLTNLLFKMDSVELDIGKLALWRITTHSNFGGTWLSDYLPNELGIHMDKVTEEKQDPGLEVLY
;
A
#
# COMPACT_ATOMS: atom_id res chain seq x y z
N MET A 1 5.85 -5.29 12.20
CA MET A 1 5.22 -4.17 11.45
C MET A 1 6.04 -2.91 11.67
N LYS A 2 6.15 -2.02 10.66
CA LYS A 2 6.81 -0.71 10.79
C LYS A 2 5.74 0.38 10.71
N HIS A 3 5.74 1.32 11.66
CA HIS A 3 4.92 2.53 11.56
C HIS A 3 5.61 3.54 10.63
N ILE A 4 4.85 4.15 9.74
CA ILE A 4 5.32 5.16 8.80
C ILE A 4 4.43 6.40 8.85
N THR A 5 5.02 7.51 8.43
CA THR A 5 4.34 8.80 8.24
C THR A 5 3.62 8.87 6.90
N ILE A 6 2.71 9.83 6.74
CA ILE A 6 2.05 10.09 5.44
C ILE A 6 3.07 10.59 4.41
N GLU A 7 4.10 11.32 4.85
CA GLU A 7 5.21 11.74 4.01
C GLU A 7 5.99 10.53 3.48
N GLU A 8 6.30 9.54 4.33
CA GLU A 8 6.92 8.28 3.89
C GLU A 8 6.01 7.48 2.94
N LEU A 9 4.70 7.46 3.18
CA LEU A 9 3.73 6.81 2.29
C LEU A 9 3.66 7.53 0.92
N SER A 10 3.72 8.86 0.90
CA SER A 10 3.57 9.70 -0.30
C SER A 10 4.62 9.49 -1.39
N VAL A 11 5.78 8.95 -1.00
CA VAL A 11 6.92 8.69 -1.89
C VAL A 11 6.95 7.24 -2.38
N MET A 12 6.02 6.38 -1.94
CA MET A 12 5.91 4.97 -2.35
C MET A 12 5.22 4.80 -3.72
N ARG A 13 5.69 5.54 -4.73
CA ARG A 13 5.06 5.60 -6.06
C ARG A 13 5.46 4.46 -7.01
N ASN A 14 6.55 3.77 -6.68
CA ASN A 14 7.11 2.67 -7.48
C ASN A 14 6.81 1.29 -6.87
N THR A 15 5.94 1.23 -5.87
CA THR A 15 5.55 0.00 -5.16
C THR A 15 4.04 -0.13 -5.20
N GLU A 16 3.55 -1.36 -5.13
CA GLU A 16 2.11 -1.62 -5.01
C GLU A 16 1.80 -2.36 -3.70
N GLY A 17 0.58 -2.17 -3.22
CA GLY A 17 0.14 -2.80 -1.98
C GLY A 17 -1.37 -2.78 -1.81
N LEU A 18 -1.83 -3.70 -0.96
CA LEU A 18 -3.20 -3.70 -0.48
C LEU A 18 -3.26 -2.88 0.81
N ILE A 19 -4.09 -1.85 0.84
CA ILE A 19 -4.39 -1.10 2.05
C ILE A 19 -5.71 -1.60 2.63
N ILE A 20 -5.70 -1.92 3.92
CA ILE A 20 -6.86 -2.20 4.76
C ILE A 20 -7.04 -1.03 5.72
N GLN A 21 -8.25 -0.49 5.83
CA GLN A 21 -8.53 0.75 6.54
C GLN A 21 -9.33 0.51 7.82
N GLY A 22 -9.09 1.34 8.84
CA GLY A 22 -9.85 1.30 10.10
C GLY A 22 -9.54 0.09 10.99
N CYS A 23 -8.27 -0.36 11.00
CA CYS A 23 -7.78 -1.48 11.79
C CYS A 23 -7.70 -1.10 13.28
N GLY A 24 -8.81 -1.23 14.02
CA GLY A 24 -8.84 -1.07 15.48
C GLY A 24 -8.40 -2.34 16.22
N GLY A 25 -8.13 -2.23 17.53
CA GLY A 25 -7.73 -3.38 18.35
C GLY A 25 -6.27 -3.79 18.12
N ASP A 26 -5.97 -5.08 18.24
CA ASP A 26 -4.62 -5.61 18.00
C ASP A 26 -4.36 -5.71 16.49
N LEU A 27 -3.32 -5.02 16.02
CA LEU A 27 -2.94 -5.01 14.61
C LEU A 27 -2.40 -6.36 14.12
N ASN A 28 -1.87 -7.20 15.01
CA ASN A 28 -1.42 -8.54 14.64
C ASN A 28 -2.59 -9.45 14.27
N ASP A 29 -3.73 -9.32 14.97
CA ASP A 29 -4.96 -10.06 14.64
C ASP A 29 -5.44 -9.73 13.22
N TRP A 30 -5.30 -8.47 12.80
CA TRP A 30 -5.58 -8.06 11.43
C TRP A 30 -4.60 -8.69 10.42
N VAL A 31 -3.31 -8.65 10.70
CA VAL A 31 -2.29 -9.22 9.80
C VAL A 31 -2.47 -10.73 9.65
N GLU A 32 -2.67 -11.44 10.77
CA GLU A 32 -2.91 -12.89 10.78
C GLU A 32 -4.22 -13.23 10.07
N GLY A 33 -5.32 -12.53 10.39
CA GLY A 33 -6.62 -12.76 9.79
C GLY A 33 -6.65 -12.52 8.29
N ILE A 34 -6.06 -11.41 7.81
CA ILE A 34 -5.97 -11.13 6.37
C ILE A 34 -5.12 -12.19 5.67
N ASN A 35 -3.93 -12.54 6.20
CA ASN A 35 -3.12 -13.59 5.60
C ASN A 35 -3.87 -14.93 5.54
N GLN A 36 -4.56 -15.32 6.62
CA GLN A 36 -5.33 -16.56 6.66
C GLN A 36 -6.46 -16.56 5.62
N LEU A 37 -7.24 -15.48 5.52
CA LEU A 37 -8.31 -15.36 4.54
C LEU A 37 -7.78 -15.47 3.11
N LEU A 38 -6.70 -14.76 2.79
CA LEU A 38 -6.09 -14.80 1.46
C LEU A 38 -5.47 -16.17 1.13
N THR A 39 -4.93 -16.88 2.12
CA THR A 39 -4.49 -18.28 1.97
C THR A 39 -5.68 -19.19 1.66
N CYS A 40 -6.79 -19.07 2.40
CA CYS A 40 -8.01 -19.88 2.17
C CYS A 40 -8.61 -19.67 0.78
N GLU A 41 -8.55 -18.44 0.25
CA GLU A 41 -9.00 -18.09 -1.10
C GLU A 41 -8.01 -18.55 -2.21
N GLY A 42 -6.86 -19.10 -1.81
CA GLY A 42 -5.81 -19.52 -2.73
C GLY A 42 -5.28 -18.36 -3.58
N ILE A 43 -5.13 -17.19 -2.96
CA ILE A 43 -4.60 -15.98 -3.58
C ILE A 43 -3.08 -15.97 -3.56
N PHE A 44 -2.47 -16.42 -2.47
CA PHE A 44 -1.03 -16.63 -2.42
C PHE A 44 -0.63 -17.82 -3.29
N LYS A 45 0.45 -17.65 -4.05
CA LYS A 45 1.12 -18.74 -4.74
C LYS A 45 2.22 -19.31 -3.85
N ASN A 46 2.57 -20.58 -4.06
CA ASN A 46 3.69 -21.24 -3.37
C ASN A 46 3.62 -21.20 -1.82
N ASN A 47 2.42 -21.14 -1.24
CA ASN A 47 2.18 -20.99 0.20
C ASN A 47 2.88 -19.76 0.83
N ASP A 48 3.07 -18.70 0.04
CA ASP A 48 3.60 -17.45 0.56
C ASP A 48 2.56 -16.67 1.38
N ILE A 49 3.00 -15.61 2.06
CA ILE A 49 2.14 -14.68 2.82
C ILE A 49 2.73 -13.27 2.79
N PHE A 50 1.94 -12.26 3.12
CA PHE A 50 2.49 -10.92 3.35
C PHE A 50 3.38 -10.90 4.60
N LYS A 51 4.62 -10.45 4.43
CA LYS A 51 5.63 -10.32 5.51
C LYS A 51 5.92 -8.86 5.85
N GLU A 52 5.89 -7.99 4.84
CA GLU A 52 6.12 -6.57 4.98
C GLU A 52 4.79 -5.82 5.10
N VAL A 53 4.39 -5.54 6.35
CA VAL A 53 3.20 -4.74 6.66
C VAL A 53 3.63 -3.44 7.34
N LEU A 54 3.14 -2.33 6.76
CA LEU A 54 3.36 -0.97 7.24
C LEU A 54 2.07 -0.45 7.88
N VAL A 55 2.22 0.32 8.95
CA VAL A 55 1.11 0.94 9.68
C VAL A 55 1.16 2.45 9.48
N PHE A 56 0.04 3.08 9.19
CA PHE A 56 -0.05 4.53 9.11
C PHE A 56 -1.42 5.03 9.56
N GLU A 57 -1.47 6.26 10.03
CA GLU A 57 -2.72 6.91 10.43
C GLU A 57 -3.09 7.99 9.43
N TYR A 58 -4.36 8.01 9.00
CA TYR A 58 -4.90 9.06 8.14
C TYR A 58 -6.37 9.29 8.44
N SER A 59 -6.79 10.55 8.54
CA SER A 59 -8.19 10.93 8.79
C SER A 59 -8.82 10.23 9.99
N GLY A 60 -8.04 9.98 11.05
CA GLY A 60 -8.48 9.31 12.27
C GLY A 60 -8.62 7.79 12.16
N LEU A 61 -8.17 7.18 11.06
CA LEU A 61 -8.15 5.73 10.86
C LEU A 61 -6.71 5.21 10.99
N THR A 62 -6.54 4.11 11.72
CA THR A 62 -5.34 3.27 11.63
C THR A 62 -5.47 2.37 10.42
N ASN A 63 -4.48 2.40 9.52
CA ASN A 63 -4.49 1.66 8.27
C ASN A 63 -3.27 0.73 8.19
N LEU A 64 -3.43 -0.41 7.51
CA LEU A 64 -2.38 -1.37 7.25
C LEU A 64 -2.13 -1.45 5.74
N LEU A 65 -0.87 -1.24 5.33
CA LEU A 65 -0.39 -1.45 3.96
C LEU A 65 0.37 -2.77 3.90
N PHE A 66 -0.19 -3.74 3.20
CA PHE A 66 0.41 -5.02 2.86
C PHE A 66 1.16 -4.89 1.53
N LYS A 67 2.50 -4.84 1.59
CA LYS A 67 3.33 -4.65 0.40
C LYS A 67 3.32 -5.90 -0.50
N MET A 68 3.14 -5.70 -1.80
CA MET A 68 3.11 -6.80 -2.77
C MET A 68 4.47 -7.18 -3.34
N ASP A 69 5.48 -6.30 -3.24
CA ASP A 69 6.78 -6.46 -3.93
C ASP A 69 7.55 -7.74 -3.55
N SER A 70 7.22 -8.34 -2.39
CA SER A 70 7.95 -9.48 -1.81
C SER A 70 7.15 -10.79 -1.80
N VAL A 71 5.99 -10.84 -2.46
CA VAL A 71 5.08 -11.98 -2.42
C VAL A 71 4.55 -12.34 -3.81
N GLU A 72 4.41 -13.64 -4.06
CA GLU A 72 3.84 -14.11 -5.31
C GLU A 72 2.31 -14.30 -5.19
N LEU A 73 1.56 -13.55 -5.99
CA LEU A 73 0.11 -13.44 -5.88
C LEU A 73 -0.60 -13.83 -7.19
N ASP A 74 -1.80 -14.38 -7.06
CA ASP A 74 -2.82 -14.31 -8.11
C ASP A 74 -3.52 -12.94 -8.03
N ILE A 75 -3.02 -11.99 -8.82
CA ILE A 75 -3.51 -10.61 -8.83
C ILE A 75 -4.99 -10.53 -9.23
N GLY A 76 -5.45 -11.42 -10.13
CA GLY A 76 -6.84 -11.45 -10.57
C GLY A 76 -7.78 -11.83 -9.42
N LYS A 77 -7.43 -12.88 -8.67
CA LYS A 77 -8.18 -13.26 -7.47
C LYS A 77 -8.12 -12.20 -6.38
N LEU A 78 -6.94 -11.62 -6.13
CA LEU A 78 -6.80 -10.58 -5.12
C LEU A 78 -7.64 -9.35 -5.46
N ALA A 79 -7.71 -8.96 -6.73
CA ALA A 79 -8.57 -7.86 -7.17
C ALA A 79 -10.06 -8.14 -6.92
N LEU A 80 -10.52 -9.35 -7.22
CA LEU A 80 -11.90 -9.75 -6.95
C LEU A 80 -12.18 -9.82 -5.44
N TRP A 81 -11.26 -10.38 -4.66
CA TRP A 81 -11.36 -10.43 -3.20
C TRP A 81 -11.46 -9.02 -2.61
N ARG A 82 -10.61 -8.08 -3.05
CA ARG A 82 -10.65 -6.69 -2.61
C ARG A 82 -12.01 -6.04 -2.88
N ILE A 83 -12.56 -6.24 -4.08
CA ILE A 83 -13.88 -5.69 -4.46
C ILE A 83 -14.99 -6.29 -3.60
N THR A 84 -15.00 -7.61 -3.45
CA THR A 84 -16.08 -8.34 -2.75
C THR A 84 -16.05 -8.14 -1.24
N THR A 85 -14.90 -7.82 -0.66
CA THR A 85 -14.73 -7.58 0.79
C THR A 85 -14.61 -6.09 1.16
N HIS A 86 -14.75 -5.18 0.19
CA HIS A 86 -14.52 -3.75 0.39
C HIS A 86 -15.38 -3.15 1.51
N SER A 87 -16.65 -3.54 1.63
CA SER A 87 -17.55 -3.07 2.71
C SER A 87 -17.10 -3.48 4.12
N ASN A 88 -16.31 -4.54 4.23
CA ASN A 88 -15.84 -5.07 5.51
C ASN A 88 -14.49 -4.49 5.91
N PHE A 89 -13.62 -4.24 4.94
CA PHE A 89 -12.21 -3.94 5.20
C PHE A 89 -11.73 -2.59 4.63
N GLY A 90 -12.55 -1.89 3.85
CA GLY A 90 -12.11 -0.67 3.14
C GLY A 90 -10.94 -0.95 2.20
N GLY A 91 -10.87 -2.15 1.64
CA GLY A 91 -9.72 -2.59 0.84
C GLY A 91 -9.50 -1.72 -0.40
N THR A 92 -8.30 -1.15 -0.54
CA THR A 92 -7.92 -0.30 -1.68
C THR A 92 -6.47 -0.53 -2.11
N TRP A 93 -6.15 -0.23 -3.37
CA TRP A 93 -4.77 -0.29 -3.86
C TRP A 93 -4.00 0.94 -3.41
N LEU A 94 -2.70 0.80 -3.19
CA LEU A 94 -1.83 1.94 -2.89
C LEU A 94 -1.86 2.93 -4.06
N SER A 95 -1.83 2.43 -5.30
CA SER A 95 -1.93 3.26 -6.51
C SER A 95 -3.24 4.03 -6.64
N ASP A 96 -4.34 3.54 -6.06
CA ASP A 96 -5.61 4.26 -5.99
C ASP A 96 -5.65 5.20 -4.78
N TYR A 97 -5.10 4.78 -3.64
CA TYR A 97 -5.14 5.54 -2.39
C TYR A 97 -4.36 6.86 -2.50
N LEU A 98 -3.15 6.83 -3.07
CA LEU A 98 -2.29 8.01 -3.20
C LEU A 98 -3.00 9.18 -3.93
N PRO A 99 -3.53 9.01 -5.15
CA PRO A 99 -4.21 10.10 -5.84
C PRO A 99 -5.59 10.43 -5.25
N ASN A 100 -6.36 9.43 -4.81
CA ASN A 100 -7.76 9.67 -4.43
C ASN A 100 -7.92 10.17 -2.98
N GLU A 101 -7.13 9.66 -2.05
CA GLU A 101 -7.23 10.02 -0.62
C GLU A 101 -6.24 11.11 -0.24
N LEU A 102 -5.04 11.11 -0.85
CA LEU A 102 -3.97 12.05 -0.52
C LEU A 102 -3.72 13.12 -1.60
N GLY A 103 -4.36 13.04 -2.77
CA GLY A 103 -4.12 13.98 -3.87
C GLY A 103 -2.73 13.88 -4.50
N ILE A 104 -2.03 12.75 -4.31
CA ILE A 104 -0.68 12.52 -4.81
C ILE A 104 -0.74 11.74 -6.13
N HIS A 105 -0.50 12.45 -7.23
CA HIS A 105 -0.44 11.83 -8.56
C HIS A 105 0.86 11.05 -8.76
N MET A 106 0.74 9.85 -9.33
CA MET A 106 1.86 8.96 -9.62
C MET A 106 2.78 9.51 -10.74
N ASP A 107 2.30 10.45 -11.56
CA ASP A 107 3.00 10.96 -12.75
C ASP A 107 4.08 12.02 -12.49
N LYS A 108 4.34 12.39 -11.23
CA LYS A 108 5.34 13.42 -10.90
C LYS A 108 6.60 12.82 -10.27
N VAL A 109 7.44 12.15 -11.06
CA VAL A 109 8.86 12.14 -10.70
C VAL A 109 9.31 13.59 -10.80
N THR A 110 9.35 14.30 -9.67
CA THR A 110 9.91 15.65 -9.62
C THR A 110 11.33 15.53 -10.15
N GLU A 111 11.59 16.17 -11.29
CA GLU A 111 12.93 16.44 -11.78
C GLU A 111 13.76 16.91 -10.60
N GLU A 112 14.83 16.16 -10.31
CA GLU A 112 15.85 16.61 -9.36
C GLU A 112 16.26 18.03 -9.76
N LYS A 113 16.24 18.95 -8.79
CA LYS A 113 16.69 20.34 -8.96
C LYS A 113 17.97 20.38 -9.80
N GLN A 114 17.85 20.80 -11.06
CA GLN A 114 19.01 21.28 -11.81
C GLN A 114 19.48 22.57 -11.12
N ASP A 115 20.68 22.50 -10.58
CA ASP A 115 21.43 23.64 -10.08
C ASP A 115 21.64 24.65 -11.23
N PRO A 116 21.12 25.90 -11.16
CA PRO A 116 21.34 26.90 -12.19
C PRO A 116 22.74 27.50 -12.00
N GLY A 117 23.76 26.70 -12.29
CA GLY A 117 25.16 27.01 -11.99
C GLY A 117 26.09 26.83 -13.18
N LEU A 118 25.70 27.25 -14.39
CA LEU A 118 26.63 27.38 -15.52
C LEU A 118 26.30 28.66 -16.30
N GLU A 119 26.95 29.77 -15.92
CA GLU A 119 27.10 30.94 -16.79
C GLU A 119 27.89 30.51 -18.04
N VAL A 120 27.24 30.58 -19.20
CA VAL A 120 27.92 30.45 -20.48
C VAL A 120 28.54 31.81 -20.80
N LEU A 121 29.84 31.95 -20.55
CA LEU A 121 30.63 33.08 -21.04
C LEU A 121 30.89 32.88 -22.55
N TYR A 122 30.46 33.84 -23.35
CA TYR A 122 30.81 33.99 -24.77
C TYR A 122 32.16 34.68 -24.94
#